data_AF-A0A7X5HYZ9-F1
#
_entry.id   AF-A0A7X5HYZ9-F1
#
_cell.length_a   1.000
_cell.length_b   1.000
_cell.length_c   1.000
_cell.angle_alpha   90.00
_cell.angle_beta   90.00
_cell.angle_gamma   90.00
#
_symmetry.space_group_name_H-M   'P 1'
#
loop_
_entity.id
_entity.type
_entity.pdbx_description
1 polymer ?
#
loop_
_entity_poly.entity_id
_entity_poly.type
_entity_poly.pdbx_seq_one_letter_code
_entity_poly.pdbx_strand_id
1 'polypeptide(L)'
;MKKKIFIFMTILTMLVCSCAYGYSDVGQTDWFYGNVTEMLDMGYLAGYEDGTFRPSGIITKAELVSVVGRVSGLTPLSGQTNHWAAPMLQAALNTGCYDWDEIPPTGETFDEPIQRQLAVKIVMKAFLPDKTGDYNQVSGKVKDFSELDGRYYDTVIAAYTNGVVFGDDNGNLNPKSNLTRAEACAIIMRAANMTGNTKPYEPTVTPSVQTRKGGVSENGALHVEGTKLMNERGEPIVLHGMSSHGLQWYGNFATENAIKATADRGANLFRCAMYTGEGGYISNPSVKDMLINAVDSAIRQDMYVIIDWHILSDGDPMTNADKAEEFFAEMAERYGNNPAVLYEICNEPNGGVSWDGNVKPYAERIIPVIRARSNGIILVGSPTWSQDLHEAAKNSIDAENIMYTCHFYAGTHTDWLRQRIADCGLPVFVSEWGTSAADGNGGVYLEESQKWIDFMNERGISWANWSLCDKNESSAALVNGANAEDGISDDELTESGKFVFGNF
;
A
#
# COMPACT_ATOMS: atom_id res chain seq x y z
N MET A 1 -20.71 -54.52 39.98
CA MET A 1 -20.32 -54.74 38.58
C MET A 1 -20.34 -53.40 37.85
N LYS A 2 -19.20 -53.00 37.28
CA LYS A 2 -18.95 -51.64 36.75
C LYS A 2 -19.75 -51.38 35.46
N LYS A 3 -20.50 -50.26 35.41
CA LYS A 3 -21.10 -49.73 34.17
C LYS A 3 -20.00 -49.09 33.31
N LYS A 4 -19.85 -49.54 32.07
CA LYS A 4 -18.98 -48.90 31.07
C LYS A 4 -19.76 -47.77 30.41
N ILE A 5 -19.26 -46.54 30.55
CA ILE A 5 -19.70 -45.37 29.79
C ILE A 5 -18.86 -45.35 28.51
N PHE A 6 -19.50 -45.40 27.35
CA PHE A 6 -18.87 -45.12 26.06
C PHE A 6 -18.94 -43.62 25.81
N ILE A 7 -17.79 -42.96 25.74
CA ILE A 7 -17.67 -41.58 25.28
C ILE A 7 -17.48 -41.64 23.77
N PHE A 8 -18.46 -41.13 23.02
CA PHE A 8 -18.35 -40.91 21.58
C PHE A 8 -17.55 -39.61 21.38
N MET A 9 -16.30 -39.73 20.93
CA MET A 9 -15.46 -38.59 20.57
C MET A 9 -15.79 -38.21 19.12
N THR A 10 -16.62 -37.19 18.94
CA THR A 10 -16.93 -36.63 17.63
C THR A 10 -15.70 -35.90 17.11
N ILE A 11 -15.02 -36.49 16.13
CA ILE A 11 -13.94 -35.83 15.38
C ILE A 11 -14.60 -34.77 14.50
N LEU A 12 -14.44 -33.50 14.90
CA LEU A 12 -14.79 -32.35 14.09
C LEU A 12 -13.69 -32.16 13.05
N THR A 13 -13.86 -32.73 11.86
CA THR A 13 -13.06 -32.38 10.69
C THR A 13 -13.35 -30.92 10.34
N MET A 14 -12.44 -30.02 10.72
CA MET A 14 -12.34 -28.68 10.12
C MET A 14 -12.11 -28.88 8.62
N LEU A 15 -13.15 -28.64 7.81
CA LEU A 15 -12.93 -28.29 6.41
C LEU A 15 -12.31 -26.91 6.42
N VAL A 16 -10.99 -26.84 6.23
CA VAL A 16 -10.33 -25.61 5.85
C VAL A 16 -10.77 -25.33 4.41
N CYS A 17 -11.70 -24.40 4.24
CA CYS A 17 -12.00 -23.86 2.93
C CYS A 17 -10.78 -23.03 2.54
N SER A 18 -9.90 -23.59 1.71
CA SER A 18 -8.86 -22.81 1.03
C SER A 18 -9.60 -21.82 0.14
N CYS A 19 -9.54 -20.52 0.47
CA CYS A 19 -9.90 -19.50 -0.51
C CYS A 19 -8.97 -19.71 -1.71
N ALA A 20 -9.53 -20.03 -2.87
CA ALA A 20 -8.76 -20.06 -4.10
C ALA A 20 -8.26 -18.63 -4.36
N TYR A 21 -6.95 -18.44 -4.47
CA TYR A 21 -6.41 -17.16 -4.95
C TYR A 21 -6.98 -16.89 -6.35
N GLY A 22 -7.67 -15.76 -6.50
CA GLY A 22 -8.47 -15.42 -7.68
C GLY A 22 -7.68 -14.93 -8.90
N TYR A 23 -6.43 -15.37 -9.08
CA TYR A 23 -5.67 -15.00 -10.27
C TYR A 23 -6.13 -15.80 -11.49
N SER A 24 -6.48 -15.09 -12.55
CA SER A 24 -7.02 -15.68 -13.78
C SER A 24 -6.03 -16.59 -14.54
N ASP A 25 -4.74 -16.48 -14.24
CA ASP A 25 -3.63 -17.18 -14.89
C ASP A 25 -2.87 -18.13 -13.94
N VAL A 26 -3.46 -18.49 -12.79
CA VAL A 26 -2.91 -19.47 -11.84
C VAL A 26 -3.95 -20.56 -11.57
N GLY A 27 -3.83 -21.68 -12.28
CA GLY A 27 -4.70 -22.84 -12.14
C GLY A 27 -4.20 -23.83 -11.07
N GLN A 28 -5.12 -24.48 -10.37
CA GLN A 28 -4.79 -25.49 -9.33
C GLN A 28 -3.94 -26.67 -9.82
N THR A 29 -3.95 -26.93 -11.14
CA THR A 29 -3.18 -27.99 -11.78
C THR A 29 -1.81 -27.52 -12.29
N ASP A 30 -1.49 -26.23 -12.18
CA ASP A 30 -0.21 -25.70 -12.63
C ASP A 30 0.90 -26.17 -11.69
N TRP A 31 2.05 -26.55 -12.25
CA TRP A 31 3.19 -27.07 -11.50
C TRP A 31 3.72 -26.08 -10.44
N PHE A 32 3.49 -24.79 -10.66
CA PHE A 32 3.90 -23.71 -9.76
C PHE A 32 2.83 -23.32 -8.73
N TYR A 33 1.60 -23.85 -8.84
CA TYR A 33 0.46 -23.41 -8.03
C TYR A 33 0.79 -23.34 -6.54
N GLY A 34 1.29 -24.45 -5.96
CA GLY A 34 1.60 -24.51 -4.53
C GLY A 34 2.64 -23.50 -4.08
N ASN A 35 3.71 -23.29 -4.86
CA ASN A 35 4.75 -22.32 -4.51
C ASN A 35 4.24 -20.88 -4.59
N VAL A 36 3.43 -20.60 -5.61
CA VAL A 36 2.84 -19.27 -5.83
C VAL A 36 1.84 -18.96 -4.74
N THR A 37 0.90 -19.86 -4.46
CA THR A 37 -0.09 -19.65 -3.39
C THR A 37 0.55 -19.51 -2.03
N GLU A 38 1.58 -20.30 -1.72
CA GLU A 38 2.28 -20.18 -0.44
C GLU A 38 3.01 -18.84 -0.30
N MET A 39 3.66 -18.35 -1.36
CA MET A 39 4.28 -17.02 -1.34
C MET A 39 3.27 -15.88 -1.22
N LEU A 40 2.09 -16.04 -1.83
CA LEU A 40 0.99 -15.09 -1.72
C LEU A 40 0.40 -15.09 -0.30
N ASP A 41 0.13 -16.27 0.26
CA ASP A 41 -0.37 -16.47 1.63
C ASP A 41 0.58 -15.88 2.68
N MET A 42 1.89 -16.01 2.44
CA MET A 42 2.92 -15.46 3.33
C MET A 42 3.22 -13.98 3.07
N GLY A 43 2.57 -13.33 2.10
CA GLY A 43 2.81 -11.92 1.79
C GLY A 43 4.19 -11.60 1.19
N TYR A 44 4.92 -12.61 0.71
CA TYR A 44 6.26 -12.42 0.13
C TYR A 44 6.22 -11.88 -1.30
N LEU A 45 5.13 -12.18 -2.02
CA LEU A 45 4.91 -11.78 -3.41
C LEU A 45 3.44 -11.41 -3.59
N ALA A 46 3.14 -10.55 -4.57
CA ALA A 46 1.79 -10.20 -4.97
C ALA A 46 1.63 -10.33 -6.50
N GLY A 47 0.41 -10.61 -6.94
CA GLY A 47 0.03 -10.45 -8.35
C GLY A 47 -0.27 -8.99 -8.72
N TYR A 48 -0.76 -8.81 -9.93
CA TYR A 48 -1.11 -7.54 -10.55
C TYR A 48 -2.61 -7.26 -10.38
N GLU A 49 -2.98 -5.99 -10.55
CA GLU A 49 -4.35 -5.51 -10.34
C GLU A 49 -5.35 -6.00 -11.37
N ASP A 50 -4.87 -6.37 -12.56
CA ASP A 50 -5.66 -7.00 -13.62
C ASP A 50 -6.13 -8.42 -13.24
N GLY A 51 -5.87 -8.86 -12.01
CA GLY A 51 -6.20 -10.19 -11.54
C GLY A 51 -5.30 -11.26 -12.16
N THR A 52 -4.07 -10.91 -12.56
CA THR A 52 -3.06 -11.87 -13.04
C THR A 52 -1.87 -11.96 -12.09
N PHE A 53 -1.18 -13.09 -12.05
CA PHE A 53 0.11 -13.25 -11.37
C PHE A 53 1.30 -13.13 -12.33
N ARG A 54 1.05 -13.36 -13.63
CA ARG A 54 2.01 -13.44 -14.73
C ARG A 54 3.12 -14.47 -14.49
N PRO A 55 2.78 -15.76 -14.29
CA PRO A 55 3.76 -16.80 -13.93
C PRO A 55 4.86 -16.98 -14.98
N SER A 56 4.53 -16.78 -16.26
CA SER A 56 5.48 -16.83 -17.39
C SER A 56 6.23 -15.52 -17.65
N GLY A 57 5.91 -14.45 -16.92
CA GLY A 57 6.59 -13.16 -17.01
C GLY A 57 8.02 -13.26 -16.50
N ILE A 58 8.95 -12.55 -17.14
CA ILE A 58 10.35 -12.52 -16.74
C ILE A 58 10.53 -11.64 -15.50
N ILE A 59 11.20 -12.16 -14.48
CA ILE A 59 11.46 -11.43 -13.23
C ILE A 59 12.74 -10.59 -13.34
N THR A 60 12.72 -9.39 -12.76
CA THR A 60 13.86 -8.49 -12.70
C THR A 60 14.81 -8.82 -11.55
N LYS A 61 16.03 -8.26 -11.60
CA LYS A 61 17.00 -8.32 -10.49
C LYS A 61 16.41 -7.71 -9.20
N ALA A 62 15.75 -6.56 -9.30
CA ALA A 62 15.11 -5.86 -8.19
C ALA A 62 14.01 -6.70 -7.52
N GLU A 63 13.11 -7.29 -8.31
CA GLU A 63 12.03 -8.13 -7.81
C GLU A 63 12.58 -9.39 -7.12
N LEU A 64 13.51 -10.12 -7.77
CA LEU A 64 14.05 -11.35 -7.19
C LEU A 64 14.77 -11.07 -5.86
N VAL A 65 15.67 -10.09 -5.82
CA VAL A 65 16.42 -9.77 -4.60
C VAL A 65 15.49 -9.29 -3.50
N SER A 66 14.45 -8.52 -3.83
CA SER A 66 13.47 -8.07 -2.85
C SER A 66 12.71 -9.24 -2.23
N VAL A 67 12.22 -10.18 -3.04
CA VAL A 67 11.53 -11.38 -2.54
C VAL A 67 12.48 -12.22 -1.69
N VAL A 68 13.70 -12.48 -2.16
CA VAL A 68 14.71 -13.25 -1.38
C VAL A 68 15.02 -12.56 -0.06
N GLY A 69 15.19 -11.24 -0.05
CA GLY A 69 15.45 -10.46 1.16
C GLY A 69 14.31 -10.57 2.17
N ARG A 70 13.05 -10.44 1.71
CA ARG A 70 11.87 -10.61 2.57
C ARG A 70 11.78 -12.02 3.15
N VAL A 71 11.94 -13.04 2.30
CA VAL A 71 11.85 -14.46 2.72
C VAL A 71 12.99 -14.83 3.68
N SER A 72 14.18 -14.26 3.51
CA SER A 72 15.33 -14.47 4.42
C SER A 72 15.33 -13.57 5.65
N GLY A 73 14.35 -12.65 5.79
CA GLY A 73 14.22 -11.76 6.93
C GLY A 73 15.28 -10.65 6.98
N LEU A 74 15.81 -10.23 5.83
CA LEU A 74 16.73 -9.10 5.76
C LEU A 74 16.02 -7.80 6.11
N THR A 75 16.69 -6.96 6.91
CA THR A 75 16.25 -5.59 7.18
C THR A 75 16.76 -4.67 6.08
N PRO A 76 15.88 -3.91 5.39
CA PRO A 76 16.29 -2.91 4.42
C PRO A 76 17.26 -1.88 5.02
N LEU A 77 18.25 -1.46 4.24
CA LEU A 77 19.23 -0.43 4.62
C LEU A 77 18.98 0.87 3.83
N SER A 78 19.76 1.92 4.08
CA SER A 78 19.72 3.10 3.20
C SER A 78 20.26 2.76 1.81
N GLY A 79 19.42 2.89 0.79
CA GLY A 79 19.82 2.73 -0.62
C GLY A 79 20.63 3.92 -1.14
N GLN A 80 21.31 3.73 -2.27
CA GLN A 80 22.08 4.80 -2.95
C GLN A 80 21.26 5.53 -4.02
N THR A 81 20.02 5.11 -4.25
CA THR A 81 19.13 5.65 -5.30
C THR A 81 17.70 5.73 -4.78
N ASN A 82 16.86 6.46 -5.51
CA ASN A 82 15.42 6.57 -5.24
C ASN A 82 14.62 5.35 -5.74
N HIS A 83 15.29 4.32 -6.25
CA HIS A 83 14.60 3.12 -6.73
C HIS A 83 14.01 2.36 -5.54
N TRP A 84 12.73 1.94 -5.65
CA TRP A 84 11.97 1.26 -4.60
C TRP A 84 12.71 0.09 -3.93
N ALA A 85 13.41 -0.71 -4.73
CA ALA A 85 14.16 -1.87 -4.26
C ALA A 85 15.54 -1.54 -3.64
N ALA A 86 16.06 -0.31 -3.79
CA ALA A 86 17.42 0.04 -3.39
C ALA A 86 17.75 -0.28 -1.92
N PRO A 87 16.84 -0.03 -0.95
CA PRO A 87 17.07 -0.42 0.44
C PRO A 87 17.33 -1.91 0.66
N MET A 88 16.52 -2.76 0.04
CA MET A 88 16.63 -4.21 0.18
C MET A 88 17.82 -4.76 -0.60
N LEU A 89 18.10 -4.21 -1.78
CA LEU A 89 19.28 -4.59 -2.56
C LEU A 89 20.55 -4.23 -1.81
N GLN A 90 20.63 -3.06 -1.17
CA GLN A 90 21.79 -2.69 -0.35
C GLN A 90 21.98 -3.62 0.85
N ALA A 91 20.88 -4.06 1.48
CA ALA A 91 20.93 -5.07 2.55
C ALA A 91 21.51 -6.40 2.04
N ALA A 92 21.00 -6.91 0.92
CA ALA A 92 21.45 -8.17 0.31
C ALA A 92 22.90 -8.10 -0.22
N LEU A 93 23.35 -6.93 -0.69
CA LEU A 93 24.76 -6.71 -1.05
C LEU A 93 25.65 -6.79 0.20
N ASN A 94 25.24 -6.16 1.30
CA ASN A 94 26.02 -6.16 2.55
C ASN A 94 26.13 -7.54 3.20
N THR A 95 25.16 -8.42 2.99
CA THR A 95 25.24 -9.82 3.46
C THR A 95 26.03 -10.73 2.52
N GLY A 96 26.44 -10.24 1.34
CA GLY A 96 27.17 -11.02 0.34
C GLY A 96 26.28 -11.99 -0.43
N CYS A 97 24.98 -11.71 -0.57
CA CYS A 97 24.09 -12.50 -1.43
C CYS A 97 24.51 -12.42 -2.91
N TYR A 98 25.05 -11.27 -3.33
CA TYR A 98 25.62 -11.04 -4.65
C TYR A 98 26.77 -10.02 -4.55
N ASP A 99 27.52 -9.85 -5.64
CA ASP A 99 28.66 -8.93 -5.70
C ASP A 99 28.29 -7.61 -6.39
N TRP A 100 28.98 -6.53 -6.04
CA TRP A 100 28.73 -5.17 -6.55
C TRP A 100 28.66 -5.08 -8.08
N ASP A 101 29.44 -5.88 -8.81
CA ASP A 101 29.47 -5.86 -10.27
C ASP A 101 28.34 -6.68 -10.94
N GLU A 102 27.68 -7.57 -10.19
CA GLU A 102 26.54 -8.35 -10.69
C GLU A 102 25.25 -7.54 -10.71
N ILE A 103 25.05 -6.71 -9.67
CA ILE A 103 23.93 -5.76 -9.55
C ILE A 103 24.47 -4.46 -8.91
N PRO A 104 24.91 -3.47 -9.70
CA PRO A 104 25.46 -2.22 -9.17
C PRO A 104 24.44 -1.47 -8.30
N PRO A 105 24.82 -0.99 -7.10
CA PRO A 105 23.93 -0.24 -6.21
C PRO A 105 23.55 1.14 -6.78
N THR A 106 24.12 1.55 -7.92
CA THR A 106 23.74 2.74 -8.68
C THR A 106 22.37 2.61 -9.36
N GLY A 107 21.73 1.43 -9.29
CA GLY A 107 20.35 1.22 -9.74
C GLY A 107 20.19 0.96 -11.23
N GLU A 108 21.24 1.17 -12.04
CA GLU A 108 21.21 1.11 -13.51
C GLU A 108 20.67 -0.21 -14.06
N THR A 109 20.88 -1.31 -13.33
CA THR A 109 20.47 -2.64 -13.77
C THR A 109 19.34 -3.24 -12.96
N PHE A 110 18.68 -2.48 -12.06
CA PHE A 110 17.70 -3.04 -11.12
C PHE A 110 16.50 -3.67 -11.84
N ASP A 111 15.99 -3.00 -12.88
CA ASP A 111 14.84 -3.46 -13.66
C ASP A 111 15.23 -4.40 -14.83
N GLU A 112 16.51 -4.77 -14.95
CA GLU A 112 16.92 -5.75 -15.96
C GLU A 112 16.50 -7.17 -15.54
N PRO A 113 16.14 -8.04 -16.51
CA PRO A 113 15.94 -9.46 -16.27
C PRO A 113 17.11 -10.13 -15.54
N ILE A 114 16.80 -11.01 -14.58
CA ILE A 114 17.82 -11.79 -13.89
C ILE A 114 18.05 -13.15 -14.56
N GLN A 115 19.32 -13.46 -14.82
CA GLN A 115 19.73 -14.77 -15.31
C GLN A 115 19.69 -15.83 -14.20
N ARG A 116 19.43 -17.08 -14.60
CA ARG A 116 19.32 -18.22 -13.68
C ARG A 116 20.54 -18.44 -12.80
N GLN A 117 21.73 -18.35 -13.36
CA GLN A 117 22.96 -18.53 -12.58
C GLN A 117 23.10 -17.51 -11.42
N LEU A 118 22.75 -16.24 -11.67
CA LEU A 118 22.80 -15.19 -10.65
C LEU A 118 21.68 -15.36 -9.62
N ALA A 119 20.46 -15.66 -10.07
CA ALA A 119 19.34 -15.93 -9.18
C ALA A 119 19.65 -17.07 -8.20
N VAL A 120 20.22 -18.16 -8.71
CA VAL A 120 20.61 -19.32 -7.89
C VAL A 120 21.72 -18.96 -6.90
N LYS A 121 22.71 -18.16 -7.29
CA LYS A 121 23.73 -17.66 -6.37
C LYS A 121 23.08 -16.90 -5.20
N ILE A 122 22.22 -15.93 -5.50
CA ILE A 122 21.54 -15.09 -4.51
C ILE A 122 20.72 -15.95 -3.55
N VAL A 123 19.90 -16.87 -4.06
CA VAL A 123 19.08 -17.78 -3.25
C VAL A 123 19.94 -18.67 -2.36
N MET A 124 20.99 -19.28 -2.92
CA MET A 124 21.88 -20.15 -2.14
C MET A 124 22.62 -19.40 -1.06
N LYS A 125 23.11 -18.19 -1.34
CA LYS A 125 23.78 -17.36 -0.34
C LYS A 125 22.84 -16.88 0.76
N ALA A 126 21.59 -16.58 0.44
CA ALA A 126 20.59 -16.14 1.41
C ALA A 126 20.12 -17.27 2.35
N PHE A 127 19.85 -18.47 1.82
CA PHE A 127 19.21 -19.54 2.60
C PHE A 127 20.17 -20.66 2.99
N LEU A 128 21.15 -20.98 2.15
CA LEU A 128 21.98 -22.18 2.27
C LEU A 128 23.48 -21.86 2.11
N PRO A 129 24.03 -20.85 2.80
CA PRO A 129 25.38 -20.35 2.55
C PRO A 129 26.48 -21.40 2.80
N ASP A 130 26.21 -22.36 3.69
CA ASP A 130 27.14 -23.42 4.09
C ASP A 130 26.99 -24.71 3.26
N LYS A 131 26.00 -24.78 2.36
CA LYS A 131 25.78 -25.97 1.53
C LYS A 131 26.76 -25.99 0.38
N THR A 132 27.40 -27.15 0.20
CA THR A 132 28.30 -27.44 -0.91
C THR A 132 27.71 -28.53 -1.80
N GLY A 133 28.33 -28.77 -2.95
CA GLY A 133 27.99 -29.90 -3.81
C GLY A 133 29.22 -30.52 -4.46
N ASP A 134 29.02 -31.66 -5.12
CA ASP A 134 30.09 -32.42 -5.77
C ASP A 134 30.09 -32.16 -7.28
N TYR A 135 31.15 -31.50 -7.76
CA TYR A 135 31.34 -31.19 -9.17
C TYR A 135 31.14 -32.42 -10.08
N ASN A 136 31.65 -33.59 -9.68
CA ASN A 136 31.59 -34.79 -10.52
C ASN A 136 30.17 -35.36 -10.63
N GLN A 137 29.29 -35.06 -9.66
CA GLN A 137 27.90 -35.48 -9.71
C GLN A 137 27.05 -34.63 -10.64
N VAL A 138 27.48 -33.40 -10.90
CA VAL A 138 26.69 -32.41 -11.67
C VAL A 138 27.20 -32.28 -13.10
N SER A 139 28.52 -32.14 -13.30
CA SER A 139 29.11 -31.86 -14.62
C SER A 139 28.85 -32.93 -15.69
N GLY A 140 28.65 -34.19 -15.29
CA GLY A 140 28.28 -35.28 -16.20
C GLY A 140 26.77 -35.48 -16.41
N LYS A 141 25.91 -34.83 -15.60
CA LYS A 141 24.45 -34.98 -15.64
C LYS A 141 23.74 -33.79 -16.27
N VAL A 142 24.33 -32.59 -16.13
CA VAL A 142 23.82 -31.35 -16.72
C VAL A 142 24.50 -31.14 -18.07
N LYS A 143 23.73 -31.16 -19.15
CA LYS A 143 24.29 -31.16 -20.52
C LYS A 143 24.95 -29.84 -20.92
N ASP A 144 24.40 -28.72 -20.47
CA ASP A 144 24.85 -27.36 -20.73
C ASP A 144 25.70 -26.80 -19.58
N PHE A 145 26.27 -27.66 -18.73
CA PHE A 145 27.09 -27.24 -17.60
C PHE A 145 28.28 -26.35 -18.02
N SER A 146 28.80 -26.55 -19.24
CA SER A 146 29.87 -25.72 -19.81
C SER A 146 29.48 -24.27 -20.07
N GLU A 147 28.18 -23.94 -20.09
CA GLU A 147 27.70 -22.56 -20.31
C GLU A 147 27.69 -21.72 -19.01
N LEU A 148 27.85 -22.35 -17.86
CA LEU A 148 27.86 -21.66 -16.57
C LEU A 148 29.13 -20.81 -16.42
N ASP A 149 29.02 -19.58 -15.89
CA ASP A 149 30.23 -18.81 -15.56
C ASP A 149 30.90 -19.37 -14.31
N GLY A 150 32.24 -19.41 -14.32
CA GLY A 150 33.04 -19.97 -13.22
C GLY A 150 32.70 -19.41 -11.84
N ARG A 151 32.32 -18.13 -11.74
CA ARG A 151 31.96 -17.48 -10.46
C ARG A 151 30.68 -18.03 -9.82
N TYR A 152 29.85 -18.74 -10.57
CA TYR A 152 28.60 -19.33 -10.08
C TYR A 152 28.69 -20.84 -9.84
N TYR A 153 29.84 -21.46 -10.12
CA TYR A 153 30.03 -22.92 -10.05
C TYR A 153 29.62 -23.47 -8.68
N ASP A 154 30.22 -22.95 -7.62
CA ASP A 154 30.02 -23.49 -6.27
C ASP A 154 28.54 -23.44 -5.86
N THR A 155 27.86 -22.31 -6.08
CA THR A 155 26.46 -22.14 -5.71
C THR A 155 25.52 -22.97 -6.58
N VAL A 156 25.76 -23.09 -7.89
CA VAL A 156 24.88 -23.86 -8.78
C VAL A 156 25.07 -25.37 -8.58
N ILE A 157 26.30 -25.83 -8.37
CA ILE A 157 26.59 -27.23 -8.01
C ILE A 157 25.93 -27.58 -6.68
N ALA A 158 26.06 -26.71 -5.68
CA ALA A 158 25.40 -26.90 -4.39
C ALA A 158 23.87 -26.91 -4.53
N ALA A 159 23.29 -25.97 -5.28
CA ALA A 159 21.85 -25.91 -5.51
C ALA A 159 21.31 -27.18 -6.18
N TYR A 160 22.00 -27.69 -7.22
CA TYR A 160 21.61 -28.92 -7.90
C TYR A 160 21.74 -30.14 -6.97
N THR A 161 22.87 -30.25 -6.25
CA THR A 161 23.14 -31.39 -5.35
C THR A 161 22.12 -31.47 -4.20
N ASN A 162 21.69 -30.32 -3.70
CA ASN A 162 20.75 -30.23 -2.57
C ASN A 162 19.27 -30.14 -3.02
N GLY A 163 18.99 -30.24 -4.33
CA GLY A 163 17.61 -30.28 -4.85
C GLY A 163 16.88 -28.93 -4.88
N VAL A 164 17.62 -27.81 -4.87
CA VAL A 164 17.06 -26.46 -4.99
C VAL A 164 16.73 -26.13 -6.45
N VAL A 165 17.55 -26.61 -7.38
CA VAL A 165 17.32 -26.48 -8.83
C VAL A 165 17.40 -27.83 -9.52
N PHE A 166 16.64 -27.95 -10.60
CA PHE A 166 16.66 -29.08 -11.51
C PHE A 166 16.85 -28.57 -12.94
N GLY A 167 17.40 -29.43 -13.79
CA GLY A 167 17.38 -29.17 -15.23
C GLY A 167 15.97 -29.31 -15.81
N ASP A 168 15.80 -28.85 -17.04
CA ASP A 168 14.62 -29.14 -17.84
C ASP A 168 14.54 -30.62 -18.27
N ASP A 169 13.46 -31.00 -18.96
CA ASP A 169 13.25 -32.37 -19.46
C ASP A 169 14.33 -32.81 -20.47
N ASN A 170 15.08 -31.86 -21.04
CA ASN A 170 16.21 -32.13 -21.92
C ASN A 170 17.52 -32.33 -21.15
N GLY A 171 17.54 -32.12 -19.83
CA GLY A 171 18.72 -32.23 -18.97
C GLY A 171 19.61 -31.00 -18.96
N ASN A 172 19.09 -29.85 -19.39
CA ASN A 172 19.80 -28.55 -19.36
C ASN A 172 19.41 -27.75 -18.12
N LEU A 173 20.37 -27.06 -17.51
CA LEU A 173 20.09 -26.09 -16.45
C LEU A 173 19.65 -24.73 -16.99
N ASN A 174 20.00 -24.38 -18.23
CA ASN A 174 19.79 -23.10 -18.89
C ASN A 174 20.35 -21.91 -18.06
N PRO A 175 21.66 -21.90 -17.71
CA PRO A 175 22.22 -20.96 -16.74
C PRO A 175 22.15 -19.49 -17.18
N LYS A 176 22.15 -19.24 -18.50
CA LYS A 176 22.11 -17.90 -19.11
C LYS A 176 20.69 -17.38 -19.39
N SER A 177 19.68 -18.23 -19.28
CA SER A 177 18.30 -17.84 -19.51
C SER A 177 17.77 -17.00 -18.35
N ASN A 178 16.87 -16.07 -18.65
CA ASN A 178 16.18 -15.28 -17.65
C ASN A 178 15.13 -16.13 -16.93
N LEU A 179 14.92 -15.87 -15.63
CA LEU A 179 13.88 -16.56 -14.86
C LEU A 179 12.50 -16.03 -15.16
N THR A 180 11.53 -16.93 -15.19
CA THR A 180 10.13 -16.55 -15.02
C THR A 180 9.79 -16.33 -13.55
N ARG A 181 8.71 -15.61 -13.26
CA ARG A 181 8.18 -15.42 -11.89
C ARG A 181 7.85 -16.75 -11.23
N ALA A 182 7.23 -17.70 -11.95
CA ALA A 182 6.93 -19.03 -11.43
C ALA A 182 8.21 -19.83 -11.07
N GLU A 183 9.24 -19.76 -11.91
CA GLU A 183 10.54 -20.40 -11.62
C GLU A 183 11.21 -19.78 -10.39
N ALA A 184 11.14 -18.45 -10.25
CA ALA A 184 11.66 -17.75 -9.09
C ALA A 184 10.96 -18.21 -7.80
N CYS A 185 9.62 -18.24 -7.79
CA CYS A 185 8.86 -18.75 -6.64
C CYS A 185 9.30 -20.16 -6.25
N ALA A 186 9.39 -21.08 -7.22
CA ALA A 186 9.76 -22.45 -6.95
C ALA A 186 11.19 -22.60 -6.41
N ILE A 187 12.15 -21.84 -6.94
CA ILE A 187 13.55 -21.89 -6.49
C ILE A 187 13.68 -21.33 -5.07
N ILE A 188 13.06 -20.18 -4.80
CA ILE A 188 13.09 -19.52 -3.48
C ILE A 188 12.41 -20.40 -2.44
N MET A 189 11.19 -20.89 -2.71
CA MET A 189 10.45 -21.73 -1.75
C MET A 189 11.16 -23.06 -1.46
N ARG A 190 11.75 -23.71 -2.47
CA ARG A 190 12.54 -24.93 -2.22
C ARG A 190 13.70 -24.66 -1.28
N ALA A 191 14.46 -23.58 -1.49
CA ALA A 191 15.59 -23.24 -0.61
C ALA A 191 15.12 -22.82 0.80
N ALA A 192 14.10 -21.96 0.89
CA ALA A 192 13.57 -21.48 2.16
C ALA A 192 13.00 -22.63 3.02
N ASN A 193 12.23 -23.54 2.42
CA ASN A 193 11.65 -24.69 3.12
C ASN A 193 12.71 -25.67 3.66
N MET A 194 13.91 -25.72 3.07
CA MET A 194 15.02 -26.53 3.61
C MET A 194 15.62 -25.95 4.90
N THR A 195 15.41 -24.67 5.17
CA THR A 195 15.90 -24.00 6.38
C THR A 195 14.86 -23.99 7.51
N GLY A 196 13.58 -24.21 7.19
CA GLY A 196 12.47 -24.04 8.13
C GLY A 196 12.19 -22.57 8.51
N ASN A 197 12.76 -21.60 7.78
CA ASN A 197 12.63 -20.16 8.05
C ASN A 197 11.48 -19.49 7.27
N THR A 198 10.52 -20.23 6.73
CA THR A 198 9.33 -19.60 6.14
C THR A 198 8.39 -19.12 7.25
N LYS A 199 8.14 -17.81 7.28
CA LYS A 199 7.19 -17.16 8.19
C LYS A 199 6.34 -16.19 7.36
N PRO A 200 5.16 -15.77 7.81
CA PRO A 200 4.51 -14.62 7.19
C PRO A 200 5.49 -13.45 7.13
N TYR A 201 5.57 -12.76 6.00
CA TYR A 201 6.36 -11.54 5.89
C TYR A 201 5.77 -10.51 6.84
N GLU A 202 6.52 -10.21 7.89
CA GLU A 202 6.29 -9.05 8.74
C GLU A 202 7.25 -7.98 8.24
N PRO A 203 6.75 -6.89 7.61
CA PRO A 203 7.60 -5.80 7.18
C PRO A 203 8.47 -5.32 8.33
N THR A 204 9.77 -5.14 8.11
CA THR A 204 10.66 -4.70 9.18
C THR A 204 10.20 -3.39 9.79
N VAL A 205 9.78 -3.47 11.05
CA VAL A 205 9.28 -2.38 11.87
C VAL A 205 10.35 -1.31 11.97
N THR A 206 10.11 -0.17 11.32
CA THR A 206 10.74 1.10 11.74
C THR A 206 10.24 1.34 13.16
N PRO A 207 11.08 1.75 14.14
CA PRO A 207 10.66 1.88 15.53
C PRO A 207 9.30 2.57 15.60
N SER A 208 8.33 1.90 16.24
CA SER A 208 6.95 2.37 16.36
C SER A 208 6.98 3.85 16.69
N VAL A 209 6.51 4.68 15.78
CA VAL A 209 6.28 6.09 16.06
C VAL A 209 5.27 6.10 17.19
N GLN A 210 5.63 6.56 18.38
CA GLN A 210 4.63 6.95 19.35
C GLN A 210 3.92 8.16 18.75
N THR A 211 2.77 7.91 18.14
CA THR A 211 1.94 8.91 17.50
C THR A 211 1.43 9.85 18.59
N ARG A 212 1.63 11.15 18.37
CA ARG A 212 1.01 12.15 19.23
C ARG A 212 -0.43 12.34 18.79
N LYS A 213 -1.34 12.11 19.72
CA LYS A 213 -2.73 12.54 19.62
C LYS A 213 -2.79 14.03 19.89
N GLY A 214 -3.72 14.74 19.26
CA GLY A 214 -3.91 16.18 19.46
C GLY A 214 -4.10 16.94 18.15
N GLY A 215 -4.67 18.12 18.30
CA GLY A 215 -5.03 19.03 17.23
C GLY A 215 -3.90 19.96 16.78
N VAL A 216 -4.29 21.04 16.12
CA VAL A 216 -3.38 22.07 15.57
C VAL A 216 -2.69 22.85 16.68
N SER A 217 -3.36 23.13 17.80
CA SER A 217 -2.82 23.90 18.92
C SER A 217 -1.63 23.20 19.60
N GLU A 218 -1.60 21.86 19.56
CA GLU A 218 -0.52 21.05 20.12
C GLU A 218 0.63 20.82 19.13
N ASN A 219 0.32 20.76 17.83
CA ASN A 219 1.25 20.25 16.81
C ASN A 219 1.73 21.31 15.81
N GLY A 220 1.00 22.41 15.63
CA GLY A 220 1.39 23.51 14.75
C GLY A 220 1.38 23.14 13.26
N ALA A 221 2.21 23.83 12.48
CA ALA A 221 2.34 23.59 11.05
C ALA A 221 2.96 22.22 10.74
N LEU A 222 2.38 21.50 9.78
CA LEU A 222 2.87 20.22 9.32
C LEU A 222 3.91 20.37 8.21
N HIS A 223 4.84 19.42 8.11
CA HIS A 223 5.75 19.28 6.98
C HIS A 223 6.07 17.80 6.71
N VAL A 224 6.64 17.51 5.54
CA VAL A 224 7.03 16.15 5.14
C VAL A 224 8.55 16.01 5.26
N GLU A 225 9.01 14.97 5.95
CA GLU A 225 10.43 14.59 6.01
C GLU A 225 10.58 13.11 5.65
N GLY A 226 11.25 12.83 4.52
CA GLY A 226 11.33 11.47 3.97
C GLY A 226 9.93 10.92 3.67
N THR A 227 9.56 9.82 4.30
CA THR A 227 8.23 9.19 4.15
C THR A 227 7.23 9.59 5.24
N LYS A 228 7.58 10.53 6.12
CA LYS A 228 6.82 10.82 7.33
C LYS A 228 6.19 12.20 7.30
N LEU A 229 4.99 12.28 7.88
CA LEU A 229 4.36 13.53 8.27
C LEU A 229 4.89 13.97 9.64
N MET A 230 5.31 15.22 9.73
CA MET A 230 5.98 15.79 10.89
C MET A 230 5.22 17.03 11.38
N ASN A 231 5.20 17.25 12.68
CA ASN A 231 4.67 18.47 13.29
C ASN A 231 5.70 19.62 13.24
N GLU A 232 5.36 20.80 13.76
CA GLU A 232 6.21 22.01 13.67
C GLU A 232 7.57 21.84 14.39
N ARG A 233 7.66 20.89 15.32
CA ARG A 233 8.87 20.59 16.09
C ARG A 233 9.75 19.52 15.45
N GLY A 234 9.38 18.99 14.29
CA GLY A 234 10.10 17.88 13.65
C GLY A 234 9.85 16.53 14.35
N GLU A 235 8.68 16.36 14.97
CA GLU A 235 8.27 15.09 15.57
C GLU A 235 7.24 14.41 14.65
N PRO A 236 7.35 13.09 14.38
CA PRO A 236 6.36 12.40 13.55
C PRO A 236 4.95 12.44 14.16
N ILE A 237 3.95 12.62 13.31
CA ILE A 237 2.54 12.72 13.70
C ILE A 237 1.66 11.88 12.76
N VAL A 238 0.56 11.34 13.32
CA VAL A 238 -0.50 10.66 12.57
C VAL A 238 -1.80 11.42 12.77
N LEU A 239 -2.45 11.71 11.66
CA LEU A 239 -3.79 12.28 11.64
C LEU A 239 -4.79 11.15 11.42
N HIS A 240 -5.88 11.12 12.18
CA HIS A 240 -6.95 10.15 12.06
C HIS A 240 -8.31 10.81 12.24
N GLY A 241 -9.26 10.43 11.41
CA GLY A 241 -10.62 10.95 11.53
C GLY A 241 -11.56 10.50 10.42
N MET A 242 -12.57 11.33 10.15
CA MET A 242 -13.65 11.01 9.22
C MET A 242 -13.59 11.89 7.97
N SER A 243 -13.93 11.29 6.83
CA SER A 243 -14.37 12.02 5.65
C SER A 243 -15.89 12.23 5.72
N SER A 244 -16.34 13.41 5.29
CA SER A 244 -17.73 13.54 4.86
C SER A 244 -17.98 12.60 3.67
N HIS A 245 -19.23 12.20 3.45
CA HIS A 245 -19.65 11.82 2.10
C HIS A 245 -19.72 13.11 1.24
N GLY A 246 -20.03 12.98 -0.05
CA GLY A 246 -20.27 14.15 -0.92
C GLY A 246 -21.16 15.22 -0.31
N LEU A 247 -20.60 16.42 -0.14
CA LEU A 247 -21.23 17.55 0.55
C LEU A 247 -22.57 17.98 -0.07
N GLN A 248 -22.73 17.79 -1.39
CA GLN A 248 -23.98 18.08 -2.10
C GLN A 248 -25.15 17.16 -1.70
N TRP A 249 -24.86 16.01 -1.10
CA TRP A 249 -25.87 15.04 -0.66
C TRP A 249 -25.99 14.95 0.86
N TYR A 250 -24.86 14.96 1.55
CA TYR A 250 -24.79 14.69 2.99
C TYR A 250 -24.07 15.81 3.78
N GLY A 251 -24.06 17.03 3.24
CA GLY A 251 -23.45 18.19 3.90
C GLY A 251 -24.06 18.54 5.27
N ASN A 252 -25.24 18.01 5.59
CA ASN A 252 -25.84 18.10 6.93
C ASN A 252 -25.07 17.32 8.00
N PHE A 253 -24.13 16.44 7.63
CA PHE A 253 -23.20 15.78 8.56
C PHE A 253 -21.81 16.43 8.59
N ALA A 254 -21.62 17.56 7.89
CA ALA A 254 -20.40 18.38 7.90
C ALA A 254 -20.64 19.76 8.53
N THR A 255 -21.60 19.85 9.44
CA THR A 255 -21.89 21.05 10.23
C THR A 255 -20.90 21.22 11.37
N GLU A 256 -20.91 22.39 12.03
CA GLU A 256 -20.05 22.62 13.20
C GLU A 256 -20.29 21.61 14.32
N ASN A 257 -21.55 21.28 14.63
CA ASN A 257 -21.86 20.35 15.71
C ASN A 257 -21.47 18.92 15.34
N ALA A 258 -21.68 18.48 14.10
CA ALA A 258 -21.28 17.15 13.66
C ALA A 258 -19.74 16.99 13.66
N ILE A 259 -19.01 18.01 13.19
CA ILE A 259 -17.54 18.04 13.24
C ILE A 259 -17.05 18.06 14.70
N LYS A 260 -17.67 18.88 15.55
CA LYS A 260 -17.39 18.88 16.99
C LYS A 260 -17.65 17.51 17.62
N ALA A 261 -18.76 16.86 17.31
CA ALA A 261 -19.10 15.53 17.84
C ALA A 261 -18.06 14.48 17.40
N THR A 262 -17.51 14.62 16.20
CA THR A 262 -16.42 13.78 15.70
C THR A 262 -15.12 14.06 16.45
N ALA A 263 -14.78 15.33 16.68
CA ALA A 263 -13.61 15.74 17.47
C ALA A 263 -13.69 15.27 18.94
N ASP A 264 -14.86 15.40 19.57
CA ASP A 264 -15.13 14.95 20.95
C ASP A 264 -14.91 13.44 21.13
N ARG A 265 -14.96 12.67 20.04
CA ARG A 265 -14.69 11.22 20.02
C ARG A 265 -13.21 10.87 19.78
N GLY A 266 -12.35 11.86 19.59
CA GLY A 266 -10.90 11.69 19.51
C GLY A 266 -10.29 11.90 18.12
N ALA A 267 -11.10 12.19 17.09
CA ALA A 267 -10.56 12.53 15.78
C ALA A 267 -9.78 13.85 15.82
N ASN A 268 -8.65 13.92 15.12
CA ASN A 268 -7.88 15.16 14.92
C ASN A 268 -7.85 15.61 13.45
N LEU A 269 -8.57 14.90 12.58
CA LEU A 269 -8.70 15.18 11.15
C LEU A 269 -10.17 15.16 10.71
N PHE A 270 -10.55 16.09 9.84
CA PHE A 270 -11.80 16.01 9.10
C PHE A 270 -11.54 16.21 7.60
N ARG A 271 -12.11 15.38 6.73
CA ARG A 271 -11.98 15.54 5.28
C ARG A 271 -13.29 16.01 4.66
N CYS A 272 -13.22 17.08 3.88
CA CYS A 272 -14.38 17.70 3.23
C CYS A 272 -14.46 17.29 1.75
N ALA A 273 -15.16 16.20 1.47
CA ALA A 273 -15.28 15.61 0.12
C ALA A 273 -16.20 16.45 -0.79
N MET A 274 -15.63 17.39 -1.54
CA MET A 274 -16.37 18.25 -2.46
C MET A 274 -16.32 17.68 -3.87
N TYR A 275 -17.33 16.87 -4.21
CA TYR A 275 -17.46 16.30 -5.56
C TYR A 275 -17.41 17.39 -6.61
N THR A 276 -16.74 17.10 -7.71
CA THR A 276 -16.68 17.96 -8.90
C THR A 276 -17.80 17.59 -9.87
N GLY A 277 -17.91 16.30 -10.19
CA GLY A 277 -19.01 15.70 -10.93
C GLY A 277 -20.26 15.43 -10.08
N GLU A 278 -21.21 14.67 -10.62
CA GLU A 278 -22.34 14.08 -9.86
C GLU A 278 -23.22 15.09 -9.08
N GLY A 279 -23.49 16.26 -9.66
CA GLY A 279 -24.25 17.31 -8.98
C GLY A 279 -23.42 18.15 -8.01
N GLY A 280 -22.10 17.93 -7.97
CA GLY A 280 -21.11 18.68 -7.22
C GLY A 280 -20.70 19.99 -7.90
N TYR A 281 -19.53 20.50 -7.51
CA TYR A 281 -19.06 21.88 -7.71
C TYR A 281 -19.18 22.39 -9.14
N ILE A 282 -18.91 21.56 -10.16
CA ILE A 282 -18.95 22.01 -11.56
C ILE A 282 -20.36 22.40 -11.99
N SER A 283 -21.36 21.61 -11.58
CA SER A 283 -22.78 21.89 -11.87
C SER A 283 -23.48 22.71 -10.78
N ASN A 284 -22.94 22.72 -9.57
CA ASN A 284 -23.48 23.38 -8.38
C ASN A 284 -22.35 24.04 -7.56
N PRO A 285 -21.87 25.22 -7.97
CA PRO A 285 -20.76 25.90 -7.27
C PRO A 285 -21.06 26.28 -5.81
N SER A 286 -22.34 26.31 -5.41
CA SER A 286 -22.74 26.64 -4.03
C SER A 286 -22.29 25.61 -2.99
N VAL A 287 -21.94 24.38 -3.41
CA VAL A 287 -21.36 23.37 -2.51
C VAL A 287 -20.05 23.85 -1.87
N LYS A 288 -19.34 24.79 -2.51
CA LYS A 288 -18.14 25.42 -1.94
C LYS A 288 -18.44 26.17 -0.64
N ASP A 289 -19.63 26.76 -0.50
CA ASP A 289 -20.01 27.43 0.75
C ASP A 289 -20.15 26.42 1.89
N MET A 290 -20.65 25.21 1.60
CA MET A 290 -20.68 24.12 2.58
C MET A 290 -19.27 23.64 2.95
N LEU A 291 -18.38 23.48 1.95
CA LEU A 291 -16.97 23.15 2.19
C LEU A 291 -16.29 24.21 3.07
N ILE A 292 -16.45 25.50 2.76
CA ILE A 292 -15.88 26.60 3.55
C ILE A 292 -16.37 26.54 5.00
N ASN A 293 -17.68 26.35 5.21
CA ASN A 293 -18.25 26.24 6.55
C ASN A 293 -17.71 25.03 7.32
N ALA A 294 -17.52 23.88 6.66
CA ALA A 294 -16.94 22.69 7.26
C ALA A 294 -15.46 22.91 7.63
N VAL A 295 -14.68 23.52 6.74
CA VAL A 295 -13.26 23.88 6.99
C VAL A 295 -13.13 24.84 8.17
N ASP A 296 -13.89 25.93 8.17
CA ASP A 296 -13.92 26.92 9.27
C ASP A 296 -14.38 26.27 10.59
N SER A 297 -15.22 25.24 10.53
CA SER A 297 -15.66 24.51 11.72
C SER A 297 -14.59 23.58 12.27
N ALA A 298 -13.92 22.79 11.41
CA ALA A 298 -12.82 21.93 11.81
C ALA A 298 -11.68 22.71 12.48
N ILE A 299 -11.30 23.86 11.90
CA ILE A 299 -10.31 24.78 12.48
C ILE A 299 -10.72 25.23 13.89
N ARG A 300 -12.00 25.55 14.11
CA ARG A 300 -12.50 25.99 15.44
C ARG A 300 -12.52 24.87 16.47
N GLN A 301 -12.61 23.61 16.04
CA GLN A 301 -12.51 22.43 16.91
C GLN A 301 -11.07 21.92 17.06
N ASP A 302 -10.07 22.73 16.68
CA ASP A 302 -8.66 22.40 16.74
C ASP A 302 -8.25 21.19 15.87
N MET A 303 -9.01 20.85 14.83
CA MET A 303 -8.70 19.74 13.94
C MET A 303 -7.88 20.20 12.73
N TYR A 304 -7.05 19.31 12.19
CA TYR A 304 -6.58 19.42 10.82
C TYR A 304 -7.73 19.13 9.85
N VAL A 305 -7.70 19.72 8.66
CA VAL A 305 -8.78 19.58 7.68
C VAL A 305 -8.26 19.46 6.26
N ILE A 306 -8.82 18.50 5.53
CA ILE A 306 -8.53 18.27 4.11
C ILE A 306 -9.60 18.96 3.27
N ILE A 307 -9.16 19.88 2.41
CA ILE A 307 -9.95 20.40 1.30
C ILE A 307 -9.76 19.45 0.13
N ASP A 308 -10.79 18.65 -0.17
CA ASP A 308 -10.72 17.62 -1.19
C ASP A 308 -11.48 18.02 -2.46
N TRP A 309 -10.72 18.16 -3.55
CA TRP A 309 -11.23 18.26 -4.90
C TRP A 309 -11.58 16.86 -5.42
N HIS A 310 -12.82 16.48 -5.14
CA HIS A 310 -13.24 15.08 -5.17
C HIS A 310 -13.66 14.65 -6.58
N ILE A 311 -12.68 14.41 -7.46
CA ILE A 311 -12.90 13.76 -8.75
C ILE A 311 -13.25 12.28 -8.54
N LEU A 312 -14.17 11.77 -9.35
CA LEU A 312 -14.53 10.35 -9.35
C LEU A 312 -15.02 9.92 -10.73
N SER A 313 -16.27 10.23 -11.08
CA SER A 313 -16.82 9.94 -12.41
C SER A 313 -16.17 10.79 -13.52
N ASP A 314 -15.63 11.95 -13.17
CA ASP A 314 -14.73 12.77 -13.98
C ASP A 314 -13.25 12.39 -13.73
N GLY A 315 -12.94 11.09 -13.80
CA GLY A 315 -11.69 10.48 -13.34
C GLY A 315 -10.38 10.96 -13.98
N ASP A 316 -10.40 11.79 -15.04
CA ASP A 316 -9.20 12.49 -15.50
C ASP A 316 -9.10 13.87 -14.83
N PRO A 317 -8.13 14.11 -13.92
CA PRO A 317 -8.00 15.39 -13.23
C PRO A 317 -7.79 16.58 -14.19
N MET A 318 -7.32 16.32 -15.42
CA MET A 318 -7.16 17.37 -16.43
C MET A 318 -8.50 17.92 -16.94
N THR A 319 -9.60 17.17 -16.80
CA THR A 319 -10.94 17.54 -17.32
C THR A 319 -11.39 18.92 -16.85
N ASN A 320 -11.17 19.22 -15.57
CA ASN A 320 -11.62 20.45 -14.92
C ASN A 320 -10.44 21.27 -14.35
N ALA A 321 -9.24 21.11 -14.91
CA ALA A 321 -8.02 21.70 -14.34
C ALA A 321 -8.07 23.22 -14.19
N ASP A 322 -8.62 23.95 -15.16
CA ASP A 322 -8.75 25.41 -15.07
C ASP A 322 -9.68 25.83 -13.91
N LYS A 323 -10.73 25.05 -13.64
CA LYS A 323 -11.63 25.27 -12.50
C LYS A 323 -10.99 24.89 -11.17
N ALA A 324 -10.16 23.85 -11.16
CA ALA A 324 -9.35 23.48 -10.01
C ALA A 324 -8.33 24.58 -9.67
N GLU A 325 -7.64 25.16 -10.68
CA GLU A 325 -6.71 26.29 -10.47
C GLU A 325 -7.42 27.50 -9.83
N GLU A 326 -8.58 27.91 -10.37
CA GLU A 326 -9.39 28.98 -9.79
C GLU A 326 -9.79 28.67 -8.33
N PHE A 327 -10.27 27.45 -8.08
CA PHE A 327 -10.71 27.02 -6.76
C PHE A 327 -9.56 26.98 -5.75
N PHE A 328 -8.44 26.35 -6.09
CA PHE A 328 -7.30 26.24 -5.19
C PHE A 328 -6.58 27.58 -4.97
N ALA A 329 -6.59 28.49 -5.96
CA ALA A 329 -6.13 29.86 -5.75
C ALA A 329 -6.96 30.56 -4.66
N GLU A 330 -8.29 30.43 -4.71
CA GLU A 330 -9.20 31.02 -3.71
C GLU A 330 -9.03 30.37 -2.33
N MET A 331 -8.93 29.04 -2.26
CA MET A 331 -8.73 28.32 -0.99
C MET A 331 -7.35 28.62 -0.38
N ALA A 332 -6.30 28.76 -1.19
CA ALA A 332 -4.97 29.13 -0.72
C ALA A 332 -4.90 30.61 -0.31
N GLU A 333 -5.61 31.52 -0.99
CA GLU A 333 -5.75 32.91 -0.54
C GLU A 333 -6.46 33.00 0.82
N ARG A 334 -7.52 32.20 1.01
CA ARG A 334 -8.30 32.20 2.25
C ARG A 334 -7.57 31.56 3.42
N TYR A 335 -6.93 30.41 3.19
CA TYR A 335 -6.41 29.55 4.26
C TYR A 335 -4.90 29.37 4.27
N GLY A 336 -4.13 29.98 3.36
CA GLY A 336 -2.72 29.67 3.19
C GLY A 336 -1.81 29.95 4.39
N ASN A 337 -2.26 30.80 5.32
CA ASN A 337 -1.57 31.06 6.60
C ASN A 337 -2.08 30.19 7.76
N ASN A 338 -3.04 29.29 7.52
CA ASN A 338 -3.63 28.44 8.55
C ASN A 338 -2.94 27.05 8.54
N PRO A 339 -2.26 26.67 9.63
CA PRO A 339 -1.52 25.40 9.70
C PRO A 339 -2.43 24.15 9.69
N ALA A 340 -3.74 24.32 9.89
CA ALA A 340 -4.71 23.22 9.90
C ALA A 340 -5.00 22.63 8.52
N VAL A 341 -4.79 23.40 7.44
CA VAL A 341 -5.36 23.08 6.11
C VAL A 341 -4.39 22.27 5.25
N LEU A 342 -4.90 21.15 4.77
CA LEU A 342 -4.29 20.29 3.77
C LEU A 342 -5.11 20.36 2.47
N TYR A 343 -4.46 20.23 1.32
CA TYR A 343 -5.10 20.31 0.01
C TYR A 343 -5.00 18.98 -0.71
N GLU A 344 -6.12 18.28 -0.89
CA GLU A 344 -6.18 17.08 -1.73
C GLU A 344 -6.65 17.49 -3.13
N ILE A 345 -5.71 17.51 -4.08
CA ILE A 345 -5.94 18.17 -5.37
C ILE A 345 -6.68 17.31 -6.38
N CYS A 346 -6.74 16.00 -6.16
CA CYS A 346 -7.51 15.06 -6.96
C CYS A 346 -7.71 13.76 -6.19
N ASN A 347 -8.94 13.50 -5.74
CA ASN A 347 -9.35 12.30 -4.99
C ASN A 347 -8.93 10.99 -5.67
N GLU A 348 -9.55 10.63 -6.80
CA GLU A 348 -9.36 9.32 -7.42
C GLU A 348 -9.20 9.41 -8.94
N PRO A 349 -7.98 9.70 -9.44
CA PRO A 349 -7.67 9.51 -10.85
C PRO A 349 -7.97 8.07 -11.30
N ASN A 350 -8.83 7.89 -12.31
CA ASN A 350 -9.26 6.57 -12.79
C ASN A 350 -9.66 6.58 -14.28
N GLY A 351 -10.18 5.45 -14.78
CA GLY A 351 -10.71 5.40 -16.16
C GLY A 351 -9.64 5.38 -17.26
N GLY A 352 -8.45 4.84 -16.99
CA GLY A 352 -7.35 4.73 -17.95
C GLY A 352 -6.40 5.92 -17.97
N VAL A 353 -6.52 6.84 -17.02
CA VAL A 353 -5.51 7.89 -16.78
C VAL A 353 -4.19 7.29 -16.33
N SER A 354 -3.08 7.96 -16.66
CA SER A 354 -1.74 7.55 -16.27
C SER A 354 -1.07 8.61 -15.38
N TRP A 355 -0.08 8.19 -14.60
CA TRP A 355 0.70 9.10 -13.76
C TRP A 355 1.38 10.19 -14.61
N ASP A 356 2.19 9.77 -15.59
CA ASP A 356 2.99 10.69 -16.41
C ASP A 356 2.17 11.48 -17.44
N GLY A 357 1.06 10.92 -17.92
CA GLY A 357 0.23 11.55 -18.96
C GLY A 357 -0.81 12.53 -18.42
N ASN A 358 -1.28 12.33 -17.18
CA ASN A 358 -2.44 13.06 -16.65
C ASN A 358 -2.17 13.63 -15.26
N VAL A 359 -1.86 12.77 -14.29
CA VAL A 359 -1.88 13.13 -12.87
C VAL A 359 -0.71 14.05 -12.49
N LYS A 360 0.53 13.69 -12.85
CA LYS A 360 1.70 14.52 -12.58
C LYS A 360 1.63 15.87 -13.32
N PRO A 361 1.30 15.94 -14.64
CA PRO A 361 1.09 17.21 -15.31
C PRO A 361 0.00 18.08 -14.67
N TYR A 362 -1.10 17.48 -14.20
CA TYR A 362 -2.12 18.20 -13.42
C TYR A 362 -1.55 18.75 -12.12
N ALA A 363 -0.87 17.92 -11.33
CA ALA A 363 -0.27 18.34 -10.07
C ALA A 363 0.74 19.47 -10.26
N GLU A 364 1.59 19.40 -11.29
CA GLU A 364 2.56 20.44 -11.64
C GLU A 364 1.91 21.77 -12.09
N ARG A 365 0.63 21.75 -12.50
CA ARG A 365 -0.17 22.96 -12.71
C ARG A 365 -0.76 23.53 -11.41
N ILE A 366 -1.32 22.68 -10.55
CA ILE A 366 -2.04 23.13 -9.33
C ILE A 366 -1.08 23.49 -8.19
N ILE A 367 0.02 22.76 -8.01
CA ILE A 367 0.96 22.95 -6.90
C ILE A 367 1.50 24.39 -6.86
N PRO A 368 1.99 24.99 -7.96
CA PRO A 368 2.45 26.38 -7.96
C PRO A 368 1.37 27.39 -7.55
N VAL A 369 0.10 27.12 -7.90
CA VAL A 369 -1.03 27.97 -7.54
C VAL A 369 -1.23 27.99 -6.01
N ILE A 370 -1.22 26.82 -5.38
CA ILE A 370 -1.32 26.71 -3.92
C ILE A 370 -0.07 27.31 -3.25
N ARG A 371 1.12 26.97 -3.75
CA ARG A 371 2.42 27.42 -3.21
C ARG A 371 2.65 28.92 -3.30
N ALA A 372 1.91 29.64 -4.16
CA ALA A 372 1.92 31.10 -4.17
C ALA A 372 1.42 31.72 -2.86
N ARG A 373 0.64 30.98 -2.06
CA ARG A 373 0.01 31.49 -0.82
C ARG A 373 0.16 30.55 0.38
N SER A 374 0.49 29.28 0.20
CA SER A 374 0.48 28.27 1.25
C SER A 374 1.65 27.28 1.17
N ASN A 375 2.24 27.00 2.33
CA ASN A 375 3.22 25.90 2.51
C ASN A 375 2.58 24.61 3.05
N GLY A 376 1.25 24.57 3.18
CA GLY A 376 0.51 23.42 3.71
C GLY A 376 0.73 22.13 2.89
N ILE A 377 0.42 20.99 3.49
CA ILE A 377 0.57 19.69 2.83
C ILE A 377 -0.36 19.62 1.62
N ILE A 378 0.17 19.16 0.49
CA ILE A 378 -0.62 18.85 -0.71
C ILE A 378 -0.65 17.34 -0.87
N LEU A 379 -1.85 16.78 -0.90
CA LEU A 379 -2.15 15.38 -1.15
C LEU A 379 -2.48 15.20 -2.63
N VAL A 380 -1.82 14.24 -3.29
CA VAL A 380 -1.99 13.96 -4.72
C VAL A 380 -2.42 12.51 -4.89
N GLY A 381 -3.61 12.30 -5.46
CA GLY A 381 -4.07 10.97 -5.85
C GLY A 381 -3.23 10.36 -6.95
N SER A 382 -3.30 9.03 -7.10
CA SER A 382 -2.61 8.29 -8.16
C SER A 382 -3.62 7.57 -9.07
N PRO A 383 -3.21 7.05 -10.24
CA PRO A 383 -4.10 6.23 -11.06
C PRO A 383 -4.70 5.04 -10.32
N THR A 384 -5.74 4.48 -10.93
CA THR A 384 -6.50 3.32 -10.44
C THR A 384 -7.11 3.61 -9.07
N TRP A 385 -7.91 4.68 -8.99
CA TRP A 385 -8.58 5.11 -7.76
C TRP A 385 -7.60 5.28 -6.60
N SER A 386 -6.50 5.99 -6.86
CA SER A 386 -5.44 6.25 -5.88
C SER A 386 -4.81 4.98 -5.30
N GLN A 387 -4.44 4.02 -6.17
CA GLN A 387 -3.73 2.80 -5.76
C GLN A 387 -2.32 2.70 -6.36
N ASP A 388 -2.09 3.27 -7.54
CA ASP A 388 -0.84 3.16 -8.31
C ASP A 388 0.35 4.01 -7.79
N LEU A 389 0.65 3.90 -6.50
CA LEU A 389 1.81 4.53 -5.86
C LEU A 389 3.15 4.12 -6.49
N HIS A 390 3.22 2.92 -7.05
CA HIS A 390 4.43 2.40 -7.70
C HIS A 390 4.79 3.15 -8.99
N GLU A 391 3.79 3.69 -9.70
CA GLU A 391 4.04 4.56 -10.86
C GLU A 391 4.47 5.95 -10.41
N ALA A 392 3.80 6.49 -9.37
CA ALA A 392 4.21 7.75 -8.76
C ALA A 392 5.65 7.71 -8.21
N ALA A 393 6.07 6.58 -7.66
CA ALA A 393 7.41 6.39 -7.10
C ALA A 393 8.52 6.43 -8.16
N LYS A 394 8.25 5.93 -9.38
CA LYS A 394 9.22 5.96 -10.49
C LYS A 394 9.52 7.39 -10.96
N ASN A 395 8.52 8.27 -10.88
CA ASN A 395 8.62 9.64 -11.37
C ASN A 395 7.92 10.62 -10.41
N SER A 396 8.44 10.73 -9.19
CA SER A 396 7.85 11.55 -8.14
C SER A 396 7.76 13.03 -8.51
N ILE A 397 6.96 13.79 -7.77
CA ILE A 397 6.80 15.24 -7.92
C ILE A 397 7.97 15.89 -7.20
N ASP A 398 8.64 16.82 -7.88
CA ASP A 398 9.74 17.60 -7.31
C ASP A 398 9.20 18.88 -6.65
N ALA A 399 8.56 18.70 -5.49
CA ALA A 399 8.07 19.79 -4.66
C ALA A 399 8.07 19.40 -3.17
N GLU A 400 8.21 20.39 -2.30
CA GLU A 400 8.15 20.18 -0.85
C GLU A 400 6.71 19.97 -0.35
N ASN A 401 6.59 19.25 0.78
CA ASN A 401 5.32 19.00 1.48
C ASN A 401 4.26 18.35 0.58
N ILE A 402 4.68 17.40 -0.25
CA ILE A 402 3.81 16.54 -1.05
C ILE A 402 3.67 15.19 -0.36
N MET A 403 2.44 14.69 -0.28
CA MET A 403 2.15 13.30 0.05
C MET A 403 1.25 12.69 -1.03
N TYR A 404 1.33 11.38 -1.16
CA TYR A 404 0.60 10.61 -2.17
C TYR A 404 -0.54 9.88 -1.51
N THR A 405 -1.75 10.00 -2.06
CA THR A 405 -2.90 9.34 -1.46
C THR A 405 -2.95 7.87 -1.83
N CYS A 406 -3.37 7.03 -0.89
CA CYS A 406 -3.71 5.65 -1.17
C CYS A 406 -5.10 5.33 -0.63
N HIS A 407 -6.01 4.89 -1.48
CA HIS A 407 -7.36 4.53 -1.05
C HIS A 407 -7.54 3.03 -0.99
N PHE A 408 -8.18 2.55 0.08
CA PHE A 408 -8.47 1.12 0.21
C PHE A 408 -9.85 0.83 0.78
N TYR A 409 -10.39 -0.34 0.43
CA TYR A 409 -11.64 -0.83 0.94
C TYR A 409 -11.41 -2.27 1.39
N ALA A 410 -11.62 -2.55 2.68
CA ALA A 410 -11.16 -3.78 3.34
C ALA A 410 -11.77 -5.07 2.76
N GLY A 411 -12.92 -4.99 2.10
CA GLY A 411 -13.52 -6.11 1.38
C GLY A 411 -12.87 -6.46 0.04
N THR A 412 -11.94 -5.62 -0.44
CA THR A 412 -11.34 -5.75 -1.79
C THR A 412 -9.82 -5.68 -1.76
N HIS A 413 -9.24 -4.83 -0.92
CA HIS A 413 -7.81 -4.53 -0.90
C HIS A 413 -7.17 -5.11 0.36
N THR A 414 -6.14 -5.94 0.17
CA THR A 414 -5.51 -6.74 1.23
C THR A 414 -3.99 -6.52 1.26
N ASP A 415 -3.20 -7.56 1.53
CA ASP A 415 -1.74 -7.50 1.65
C ASP A 415 -1.06 -6.93 0.40
N TRP A 416 -1.61 -7.15 -0.79
CA TRP A 416 -1.00 -6.67 -2.02
C TRP A 416 -0.87 -5.14 -2.06
N LEU A 417 -1.87 -4.40 -1.54
CA LEU A 417 -1.86 -2.94 -1.54
C LEU A 417 -1.04 -2.40 -0.36
N ARG A 418 -1.08 -3.08 0.81
CA ARG A 418 -0.14 -2.82 1.91
C ARG A 418 1.30 -2.95 1.45
N GLN A 419 1.60 -4.00 0.69
CA GLN A 419 2.93 -4.26 0.15
C GLN A 419 3.34 -3.16 -0.84
N ARG A 420 2.41 -2.68 -1.67
CA ARG A 420 2.67 -1.54 -2.56
C ARG A 420 3.03 -0.27 -1.80
N ILE A 421 2.29 0.06 -0.73
CA ILE A 421 2.64 1.18 0.16
C ILE A 421 4.02 0.96 0.80
N ALA A 422 4.31 -0.26 1.26
CA ALA A 422 5.57 -0.59 1.90
C ALA A 422 6.77 -0.47 0.95
N ASP A 423 6.57 -0.74 -0.33
CA ASP A 423 7.64 -0.75 -1.33
C ASP A 423 7.85 0.60 -2.01
N CYS A 424 6.83 1.46 -2.12
CA CYS A 424 6.92 2.65 -2.98
C CYS A 424 7.95 3.69 -2.51
N GLY A 425 8.30 3.70 -1.21
CA GLY A 425 9.26 4.67 -0.65
C GLY A 425 8.75 6.12 -0.65
N LEU A 426 7.46 6.34 -0.88
CA LEU A 426 6.83 7.66 -0.89
C LEU A 426 6.25 8.03 0.48
N PRO A 427 6.09 9.33 0.80
CA PRO A 427 5.26 9.78 1.90
C PRO A 427 3.77 9.56 1.56
N VAL A 428 3.15 8.53 2.17
CA VAL A 428 1.78 8.11 1.88
C VAL A 428 0.79 8.64 2.92
N PHE A 429 -0.38 9.08 2.47
CA PHE A 429 -1.53 9.45 3.30
C PHE A 429 -2.76 8.66 2.83
N VAL A 430 -3.48 7.99 3.71
CA VAL A 430 -4.73 7.29 3.33
C VAL A 430 -5.91 8.24 3.48
N SER A 431 -6.08 9.19 2.55
CA SER A 431 -7.12 10.22 2.67
C SER A 431 -8.53 9.67 2.55
N GLU A 432 -8.69 8.43 2.08
CA GLU A 432 -9.95 7.72 2.09
C GLU A 432 -9.74 6.21 2.31
N TRP A 433 -10.55 5.61 3.19
CA TRP A 433 -10.68 4.15 3.25
C TRP A 433 -12.02 3.71 3.83
N GLY A 434 -12.51 2.54 3.42
CA GLY A 434 -13.77 1.96 3.92
C GLY A 434 -13.60 0.57 4.54
N THR A 435 -14.44 0.25 5.54
CA THR A 435 -14.53 -1.11 6.10
C THR A 435 -15.26 -2.09 5.16
N SER A 436 -15.84 -1.57 4.07
CA SER A 436 -16.67 -2.30 3.12
C SER A 436 -15.88 -2.84 1.92
N ALA A 437 -16.56 -3.43 0.93
CA ALA A 437 -16.01 -3.60 -0.40
C ALA A 437 -15.91 -2.25 -1.13
N ALA A 438 -15.18 -2.22 -2.26
CA ALA A 438 -14.86 -1.01 -3.02
C ALA A 438 -16.08 -0.27 -3.63
N ASP A 439 -17.27 -0.89 -3.63
CA ASP A 439 -18.52 -0.24 -4.03
C ASP A 439 -19.19 0.57 -2.88
N GLY A 440 -18.51 0.70 -1.73
CA GLY A 440 -19.05 1.30 -0.52
C GLY A 440 -20.03 0.39 0.25
N ASN A 441 -20.23 -0.85 -0.22
CA ASN A 441 -21.20 -1.78 0.32
C ASN A 441 -20.61 -3.21 0.39
N GLY A 442 -21.46 -4.24 0.30
CA GLY A 442 -21.00 -5.63 0.26
C GLY A 442 -20.65 -6.22 1.63
N GLY A 443 -20.97 -5.54 2.73
CA GLY A 443 -20.72 -5.98 4.10
C GLY A 443 -19.58 -5.21 4.78
N VAL A 444 -19.25 -5.63 6.00
CA VAL A 444 -18.21 -5.02 6.83
C VAL A 444 -17.12 -6.06 7.11
N TYR A 445 -15.87 -5.70 6.82
CA TYR A 445 -14.71 -6.61 6.85
C TYR A 445 -13.74 -6.21 7.97
N LEU A 446 -14.19 -6.38 9.23
CA LEU A 446 -13.48 -5.85 10.40
C LEU A 446 -12.12 -6.51 10.66
N GLU A 447 -11.96 -7.81 10.39
CA GLU A 447 -10.66 -8.49 10.55
C GLU A 447 -9.60 -7.90 9.61
N GLU A 448 -9.95 -7.68 8.34
CA GLU A 448 -9.06 -7.08 7.36
C GLU A 448 -8.86 -5.58 7.62
N SER A 449 -9.90 -4.88 8.09
CA SER A 449 -9.80 -3.49 8.52
C SER A 449 -8.81 -3.33 9.68
N GLN A 450 -8.80 -4.26 10.63
CA GLN A 450 -7.84 -4.24 11.74
C GLN A 450 -6.40 -4.41 11.25
N LYS A 451 -6.14 -5.31 10.29
CA LYS A 451 -4.81 -5.46 9.69
C LYS A 451 -4.33 -4.16 9.02
N TRP A 452 -5.24 -3.44 8.37
CA TRP A 452 -4.93 -2.13 7.80
C TRP A 452 -4.64 -1.07 8.85
N ILE A 453 -5.44 -1.00 9.91
CA ILE A 453 -5.18 -0.09 11.04
C ILE A 453 -3.82 -0.39 11.67
N ASP A 454 -3.52 -1.66 11.93
CA ASP A 454 -2.23 -2.09 12.51
C ASP A 454 -1.06 -1.70 11.58
N PHE A 455 -1.19 -1.95 10.28
CA PHE A 455 -0.21 -1.57 9.27
C PHE A 455 0.02 -0.05 9.21
N MET A 456 -1.04 0.75 9.21
CA MET A 456 -0.96 2.22 9.19
C MET A 456 -0.33 2.75 10.49
N ASN A 457 -0.72 2.21 11.64
CA ASN A 457 -0.15 2.56 12.95
C ASN A 457 1.34 2.23 13.02
N GLU A 458 1.75 1.06 12.55
CA GLU A 458 3.17 0.64 12.50
C GLU A 458 4.01 1.61 11.67
N ARG A 459 3.44 2.16 10.60
CA ARG A 459 4.14 3.02 9.63
C ARG A 459 4.01 4.51 9.90
N GLY A 460 3.14 4.91 10.82
CA GLY A 460 2.82 6.31 11.04
C GLY A 460 2.08 6.93 9.84
N ILE A 461 1.16 6.19 9.23
CA ILE A 461 0.36 6.64 8.10
C ILE A 461 -0.94 7.26 8.60
N SER A 462 -1.15 8.53 8.26
CA SER A 462 -2.39 9.26 8.52
C SER A 462 -3.55 8.75 7.65
N TRP A 463 -4.78 8.83 8.17
CA TRP A 463 -5.95 8.32 7.48
C TRP A 463 -7.25 9.09 7.75
N ALA A 464 -8.19 9.05 6.80
CA ALA A 464 -9.58 9.44 7.01
C ALA A 464 -10.55 8.36 6.51
N ASN A 465 -11.51 7.95 7.34
CA ASN A 465 -12.46 6.90 7.00
C ASN A 465 -13.67 7.43 6.22
N TRP A 466 -14.11 6.67 5.21
CA TRP A 466 -15.34 6.85 4.45
C TRP A 466 -16.49 6.05 5.05
N SER A 467 -17.62 6.65 5.47
CA SER A 467 -17.87 8.10 5.57
C SER A 467 -18.83 8.47 6.70
N LEU A 468 -18.75 9.71 7.16
CA LEU A 468 -19.69 10.29 8.12
C LEU A 468 -20.99 10.69 7.41
N CYS A 469 -21.91 9.73 7.26
CA CYS A 469 -23.26 9.92 6.77
C CYS A 469 -24.17 8.78 7.26
N ASP A 470 -25.47 8.89 6.98
CA ASP A 470 -26.51 7.90 7.32
C ASP A 470 -27.06 7.15 6.10
N LYS A 471 -26.31 7.15 5.00
CA LYS A 471 -26.64 6.41 3.78
C LYS A 471 -26.79 4.93 4.10
N ASN A 472 -27.75 4.28 3.46
CA ASN A 472 -27.98 2.84 3.64
C ASN A 472 -26.95 2.01 2.84
N GLU A 473 -25.70 2.08 3.26
CA GLU A 473 -24.56 1.33 2.72
C GLU A 473 -23.63 0.87 3.86
N SER A 474 -22.80 -0.14 3.59
CA SER A 474 -22.03 -0.79 4.66
C SER A 474 -20.90 0.09 5.22
N SER A 475 -20.36 1.02 4.43
CA SER A 475 -19.28 1.93 4.83
C SER A 475 -19.76 3.07 5.74
N ALA A 476 -21.03 3.49 5.63
CA ALA A 476 -21.59 4.62 6.36
C ALA A 476 -21.43 4.46 7.88
N ALA A 477 -20.89 5.47 8.55
CA ALA A 477 -20.62 5.42 9.98
C ALA A 477 -21.89 5.54 10.84
N LEU A 478 -22.94 6.18 10.33
CA LEU A 478 -24.15 6.48 11.10
C LEU A 478 -25.34 5.62 10.64
N VAL A 479 -26.17 5.20 11.58
CA VAL A 479 -27.43 4.52 11.27
C VAL A 479 -28.41 5.50 10.63
N ASN A 480 -29.30 5.00 9.78
CA ASN A 480 -30.29 5.84 9.09
C ASN A 480 -31.11 6.70 10.07
N GLY A 481 -31.12 8.01 9.85
CA GLY A 481 -31.83 8.98 10.71
C GLY A 481 -31.07 9.41 11.98
N ALA A 482 -29.78 9.07 12.12
CA ALA A 482 -28.94 9.59 13.20
C ALA A 482 -28.88 11.13 13.20
N ASN A 483 -28.75 11.72 14.40
CA ASN A 483 -28.68 13.17 14.55
C ASN A 483 -27.32 13.59 15.12
N ALA A 484 -26.34 13.80 14.25
CA ALA A 484 -25.01 14.24 14.65
C ALA A 484 -24.95 15.67 15.25
N GLU A 485 -26.06 16.43 15.23
CA GLU A 485 -26.12 17.78 15.81
C GLU A 485 -26.09 17.77 17.35
N ASP A 486 -26.60 16.71 17.99
CA ASP A 486 -26.68 16.61 19.46
C ASP A 486 -25.51 15.80 20.05
N GLY A 487 -24.52 15.45 19.22
CA GLY A 487 -23.46 14.50 19.52
C GLY A 487 -23.60 13.21 18.69
N ILE A 488 -22.64 12.28 18.84
CA ILE A 488 -22.69 10.96 18.21
C ILE A 488 -22.61 9.91 19.32
N SER A 489 -23.74 9.29 19.63
CA SER A 489 -23.83 8.21 20.61
C SER A 489 -23.50 6.84 19.98
N ASP A 490 -23.13 5.85 20.80
CA ASP A 490 -22.80 4.51 20.29
C ASP A 490 -24.00 3.81 19.61
N ASP A 491 -25.24 4.18 19.96
CA ASP A 491 -26.46 3.65 19.32
C ASP A 491 -26.73 4.27 17.94
N GLU A 492 -26.13 5.42 17.65
CA GLU A 492 -26.21 6.08 16.35
C GLU A 492 -25.14 5.60 15.37
N LEU A 493 -24.18 4.80 15.84
CA LEU A 493 -23.13 4.23 15.01
C LEU A 493 -23.53 2.88 14.40
N THR A 494 -23.24 2.71 13.12
CA THR A 494 -23.27 1.39 12.46
C THR A 494 -22.15 0.49 12.97
N GLU A 495 -22.08 -0.75 12.48
CA GLU A 495 -20.94 -1.64 12.75
C GLU A 495 -19.61 -1.03 12.24
N SER A 496 -19.61 -0.44 11.05
CA SER A 496 -18.48 0.34 10.51
C SER A 496 -18.11 1.50 11.46
N GLY A 497 -19.10 2.33 11.82
CA GLY A 497 -18.89 3.48 12.69
C GLY A 497 -18.32 3.10 14.06
N LYS A 498 -18.84 2.03 14.68
CA LYS A 498 -18.33 1.53 15.97
C LYS A 498 -16.87 1.13 15.89
N PHE A 499 -16.47 0.43 14.82
CA PHE A 499 -15.08 0.04 14.62
C PHE A 499 -14.17 1.27 14.44
N VAL A 500 -14.55 2.20 13.57
CA VAL A 500 -13.73 3.37 13.24
C VAL A 500 -13.57 4.30 14.44
N PHE A 501 -14.67 4.65 15.11
CA PHE A 501 -14.63 5.50 16.31
C PHE A 501 -13.92 4.82 17.49
N GLY A 502 -13.86 3.49 17.51
CA GLY A 502 -13.07 2.73 18.49
C GLY A 502 -11.55 2.79 18.25
N ASN A 503 -11.11 3.25 17.08
CA ASN A 503 -9.70 3.35 16.67
C ASN A 503 -9.17 4.80 16.66
N PHE A 504 -9.93 5.77 17.17
CA PHE A 504 -9.44 7.13 17.41
C PHE A 504 -8.49 7.25 18.60
#